data_AF-B6BJE6-F1
#
_entry.id   AF-B6BJE6-F1
#
_cell.length_a   1.000
_cell.length_b   1.000
_cell.length_c   1.000
_cell.angle_alpha   90.00
_cell.angle_beta   90.00
_cell.angle_gamma   90.00
#
_symmetry.space_group_name_H-M   'P 1'
#
loop_
_entity.id
_entity.type
_entity.pdbx_description
1 polymer ?
#
loop_
_entity_poly.entity_id
_entity_poly.type
_entity_poly.pdbx_seq_one_letter_code
_entity_poly.pdbx_strand_id
1 'polypeptide(L)'
;MSILLEIIQGLGSILLGLINIYVWVIIITALLSFVNPDPHNPIVQLLHRVTQPAYRLVRRFIRTDFNGLDLAPLVIIVALQVILVLLSALLHSL
;
A
#
# COMPACT_ATOMS: atom_id res chain seq x y z
N MET A 1 -0.87 7.57 -32.49
CA MET A 1 -1.26 6.76 -31.32
C MET A 1 -2.68 6.28 -31.54
N SER A 2 -3.01 5.00 -31.32
CA SER A 2 -4.40 4.53 -31.46
C SER A 2 -5.18 4.86 -30.19
N ILE A 3 -6.46 5.25 -30.33
CA ILE A 3 -7.36 5.61 -29.21
C ILE A 3 -7.40 4.49 -28.15
N LEU A 4 -7.29 3.23 -28.58
CA LEU A 4 -7.25 2.08 -27.69
C LEU A 4 -6.05 2.12 -26.72
N LEU A 5 -4.86 2.49 -27.20
CA LEU A 5 -3.66 2.58 -26.36
C LEU A 5 -3.80 3.70 -25.32
N GLU A 6 -4.36 4.84 -25.72
CA GLU A 6 -4.60 5.97 -24.81
C GLU A 6 -5.55 5.60 -23.67
N ILE A 7 -6.61 4.84 -23.96
CA ILE A 7 -7.53 4.34 -22.94
C ILE A 7 -6.82 3.38 -21.98
N ILE A 8 -5.99 2.47 -22.50
CA ILE A 8 -5.22 1.53 -21.66
C ILE A 8 -4.25 2.29 -20.76
N GLN A 9 -3.51 3.26 -21.30
CA GLN A 9 -2.59 4.09 -20.53
C GLN A 9 -3.31 4.93 -19.46
N GLY A 10 -4.47 5.49 -19.78
CA GLY A 10 -5.30 6.23 -18.82
C GLY A 10 -5.79 5.36 -17.66
N LEU A 11 -6.37 4.19 -17.97
CA LEU A 11 -6.85 3.25 -16.95
C LEU A 11 -5.70 2.70 -16.09
N GLY A 12 -4.57 2.37 -16.72
CA GLY A 12 -3.38 1.94 -16.01
C GLY A 12 -2.85 3.02 -15.06
N SER A 13 -2.87 4.29 -15.48
CA SER A 13 -2.44 5.42 -14.65
C SER A 13 -3.32 5.60 -13.41
N ILE A 14 -4.64 5.42 -13.55
CA ILE A 14 -5.57 5.46 -12.41
C ILE A 14 -5.24 4.32 -11.42
N LEU A 15 -5.00 3.10 -11.92
CA LEU A 15 -4.62 1.97 -11.08
C LEU A 15 -3.31 2.24 -10.31
N LEU A 16 -2.28 2.77 -11.00
CA LEU A 16 -1.02 3.16 -10.36
C LEU A 16 -1.24 4.22 -9.27
N GLY A 17 -2.10 5.22 -9.54
CA GLY A 17 -2.49 6.23 -8.55
C GLY A 17 -3.14 5.62 -7.31
N LEU A 18 -4.06 4.66 -7.48
CA LEU A 18 -4.72 3.97 -6.36
C LEU A 18 -3.73 3.17 -5.51
N ILE A 19 -2.76 2.49 -6.14
CA ILE A 19 -1.71 1.76 -5.40
C ILE A 19 -0.84 2.75 -4.62
N ASN A 20 -0.49 3.90 -5.21
CA ASN A 20 0.29 4.93 -4.53
C ASN A 20 -0.46 5.51 -3.31
N ILE A 21 -1.75 5.80 -3.46
CA ILE A 21 -2.61 6.21 -2.34
C ILE A 21 -2.60 5.14 -1.24
N TYR A 22 -2.71 3.86 -1.60
CA TYR A 22 -2.66 2.78 -0.62
C TYR A 22 -1.31 2.71 0.11
N VAL A 23 -0.18 2.96 -0.58
CA VAL A 23 1.14 3.09 0.09
C VAL A 23 1.11 4.19 1.15
N TRP A 24 0.55 5.36 0.83
CA TRP A 24 0.41 6.44 1.81
C TRP A 24 -0.49 6.08 2.98
N VAL A 25 -1.59 5.35 2.73
CA VAL A 25 -2.46 4.83 3.80
C VAL A 25 -1.68 3.89 4.74
N ILE A 26 -0.82 3.02 4.22
CA ILE A 26 0.06 2.16 5.03
C ILE A 26 1.05 3.01 5.84
N ILE A 27 1.69 4.01 5.22
CA ILE A 27 2.62 4.92 5.92
C ILE A 27 1.91 5.65 7.06
N ILE A 28 0.75 6.24 6.82
CA ILE A 28 -0.03 6.94 7.85
C ILE A 28 -0.41 5.99 8.97
N THR A 29 -0.88 4.79 8.65
CA THR A 29 -1.23 3.77 9.66
C THR A 29 -0.03 3.36 10.51
N ALA A 30 1.14 3.21 9.89
CA ALA A 30 2.39 2.90 10.58
C ALA A 30 2.81 4.05 11.50
N LEU A 31 2.79 5.30 11.01
CA LEU A 31 3.09 6.48 11.81
C LEU A 31 2.15 6.62 13.00
N LEU A 32 0.86 6.40 12.80
CA LEU A 32 -0.13 6.41 13.87
C LEU A 32 0.21 5.36 14.95
N SER A 33 0.68 4.17 14.57
CA SER A 33 1.05 3.13 15.55
C SER A 33 2.15 3.56 16.53
N PHE A 34 3.03 4.49 16.15
CA PHE A 34 4.08 5.01 17.04
C PHE A 34 3.57 5.99 18.10
N VAL A 35 2.43 6.64 17.84
CA VAL A 35 1.86 7.66 18.75
C VAL A 35 0.70 7.14 19.59
N ASN A 36 0.38 5.85 19.48
CA ASN A 36 -0.69 5.18 20.23
C ASN A 36 -2.04 5.92 20.16
N PRO A 37 -2.70 5.93 18.99
CA PRO A 37 -3.88 6.76 18.72
C PRO A 37 -5.12 6.17 19.42
N ASP A 38 -6.16 6.98 19.63
CA ASP A 38 -7.42 6.48 20.21
C ASP A 38 -8.05 5.41 19.28
N PRO A 39 -8.19 4.15 19.75
CA PRO A 39 -8.72 3.06 18.95
C PRO A 39 -10.21 3.23 18.59
N HIS A 40 -10.95 4.09 19.30
CA HIS A 40 -12.37 4.34 19.03
C HIS A 40 -12.58 5.35 17.89
N ASN A 41 -11.52 6.06 17.47
CA ASN A 41 -11.63 7.02 16.38
C ASN A 41 -12.00 6.29 15.05
N PRO A 42 -13.09 6.69 14.38
CA PRO A 42 -13.56 6.02 13.17
C PRO A 42 -12.52 6.05 12.03
N ILE A 43 -11.67 7.07 11.95
CA ILE A 43 -10.61 7.17 10.95
C ILE A 43 -9.52 6.13 11.23
N VAL A 44 -9.12 5.96 12.49
CA VAL A 44 -8.13 4.94 12.90
C VAL A 44 -8.66 3.54 12.60
N GLN A 45 -9.93 3.29 12.91
CA GLN A 45 -10.57 2.01 12.58
C GLN A 45 -10.63 1.74 11.07
N LEU A 46 -10.95 2.76 10.27
CA LEU A 46 -10.97 2.65 8.81
C LEU A 46 -9.57 2.29 8.28
N LEU A 47 -8.54 3.04 8.69
CA LEU A 47 -7.16 2.82 8.31
C LEU A 47 -6.71 1.41 8.66
N HIS A 48 -6.97 0.95 9.89
CA HIS A 48 -6.68 -0.42 10.27
C HIS A 48 -7.46 -1.44 9.44
N ARG A 49 -8.77 -1.28 9.21
CA ARG A 49 -9.54 -2.24 8.40
C ARG A 49 -9.02 -2.36 6.97
N VAL A 50 -8.64 -1.24 6.35
CA VAL A 50 -8.13 -1.18 4.97
C VAL A 50 -6.73 -1.78 4.87
N THR A 51 -5.88 -1.59 5.87
CA THR A 51 -4.49 -2.07 5.86
C THR A 51 -4.33 -3.50 6.36
N GLN A 52 -5.19 -3.95 7.28
CA GLN A 52 -5.11 -5.26 7.93
C GLN A 52 -4.95 -6.46 6.98
N PRO A 53 -5.64 -6.55 5.83
CA PRO A 53 -5.42 -7.65 4.89
C PRO A 53 -3.96 -7.77 4.42
N ALA A 54 -3.29 -6.66 4.11
CA ALA A 54 -1.88 -6.65 3.70
C ALA A 54 -0.96 -7.04 4.87
N TYR A 55 -1.21 -6.50 6.06
CA TYR A 55 -0.45 -6.86 7.28
C TYR A 55 -0.60 -8.34 7.62
N ARG A 56 -1.81 -8.90 7.54
CA ARG A 56 -2.05 -10.34 7.76
C ARG A 56 -1.31 -11.19 6.74
N LEU A 57 -1.26 -10.76 5.48
CA LEU A 57 -0.54 -11.49 4.44
C LEU A 57 0.95 -11.55 4.74
N VAL A 58 1.58 -10.42 5.07
CA VAL A 58 3.01 -10.38 5.41
C VAL A 58 3.31 -11.18 6.67
N ARG A 59 2.52 -10.99 7.73
CA ARG A 59 2.67 -11.70 9.01
C ARG A 59 2.47 -13.21 8.90
N ARG A 60 1.78 -13.69 7.86
CA ARG A 60 1.65 -15.13 7.57
C ARG A 60 2.96 -15.76 7.12
N PHE A 61 3.81 -15.01 6.40
CA PHE A 61 5.07 -15.52 5.86
C PHE A 61 6.27 -15.21 6.76
N ILE A 62 6.28 -14.04 7.40
CA ILE A 62 7.40 -13.55 8.18
C ILE A 62 6.87 -12.97 9.48
N ARG A 63 7.44 -13.37 10.63
CA ARG A 63 7.19 -12.67 11.89
C ARG A 63 7.90 -11.32 11.85
N THR A 64 7.13 -10.25 11.93
CA THR A 64 7.62 -8.87 11.75
C THR A 64 7.60 -8.07 13.05
N ASP A 65 7.12 -8.66 14.13
CA ASP A 65 7.03 -8.07 15.46
C ASP A 65 8.34 -8.28 16.24
N PHE A 66 9.15 -7.22 16.31
CA PHE A 66 10.40 -7.23 17.06
C PHE A 66 10.32 -6.28 18.25
N ASN A 67 10.02 -6.83 19.43
CA ASN A 67 10.09 -6.11 20.70
C ASN A 67 9.29 -4.78 20.71
N GLY A 68 8.08 -4.79 20.14
CA GLY A 68 7.20 -3.62 20.02
C GLY A 68 7.35 -2.79 18.75
N LEU A 69 8.38 -3.06 17.93
CA LEU A 69 8.52 -2.47 16.59
C LEU A 69 7.98 -3.44 15.54
N ASP A 70 6.93 -3.03 14.82
CA ASP A 70 6.40 -3.82 13.70
C ASP A 70 7.08 -3.39 12.40
N LEU A 71 7.82 -4.32 11.78
CA LEU A 71 8.47 -4.14 10.48
C LEU A 71 7.55 -4.48 9.30
N ALA A 72 6.33 -4.99 9.54
CA ALA A 72 5.37 -5.28 8.47
C ALA A 72 5.09 -4.07 7.56
N PRO A 73 4.89 -2.83 8.06
CA PRO A 73 4.64 -1.69 7.19
C PRO A 73 5.76 -1.49 6.18
N LEU A 74 7.02 -1.63 6.60
CA LEU A 74 8.18 -1.45 5.73
C LEU A 74 8.18 -2.51 4.62
N VAL A 75 7.95 -3.78 4.97
CA VAL A 75 7.88 -4.87 4.00
C VAL A 75 6.75 -4.65 3.00
N ILE A 76 5.57 -4.23 3.46
CA ILE A 76 4.42 -3.93 2.59
C ILE A 76 4.74 -2.78 1.65
N ILE A 77 5.31 -1.68 2.15
CA ILE A 77 5.67 -0.51 1.34
C ILE A 77 6.67 -0.91 0.25
N VAL A 78 7.74 -1.64 0.61
CA VAL A 78 8.74 -2.09 -0.37
C VAL A 78 8.11 -2.99 -1.44
N ALA A 79 7.27 -3.95 -1.05
CA ALA A 79 6.59 -4.83 -2.00
C ALA A 79 5.67 -4.04 -2.95
N LEU A 80 4.90 -3.09 -2.42
CA LEU A 80 4.03 -2.23 -3.23
C LEU A 80 4.83 -1.31 -4.16
N GLN A 81 5.98 -0.80 -3.73
CA GLN A 81 6.87 0.02 -4.58
C GLN A 81 7.44 -0.80 -5.74
N VAL A 82 7.85 -2.04 -5.48
CA VAL A 82 8.29 -2.96 -6.55
C VAL A 82 7.16 -3.19 -7.55
N ILE A 83 5.93 -3.44 -7.08
CA ILE A 83 4.75 -3.60 -7.94
C ILE A 83 4.49 -2.33 -8.76
N LEU A 84 4.57 -1.15 -8.15
CA LEU A 84 4.40 0.14 -8.84
C LEU A 84 5.42 0.33 -9.94
N VAL A 85 6.70 0.08 -9.67
CA VAL A 85 7.77 0.23 -10.66
C VAL A 85 7.56 -0.73 -11.83
N LEU A 86 7.24 -2.01 -11.54
CA LEU A 86 7.01 -3.01 -12.58
C LEU A 86 5.78 -2.68 -13.44
N LEU A 87 4.65 -2.35 -12.81
CA LEU A 87 3.42 -1.98 -13.53
C LEU A 87 3.60 -0.69 -14.33
N SER A 88 4.29 0.30 -13.77
CA SER A 88 4.62 1.54 -14.47
C SER A 88 5.48 1.24 -15.70
N ALA A 89 6.58 0.47 -15.55
CA ALA A 89 7.44 0.13 -16.67
C ALA A 89 6.68 -0.61 -17.79
N LEU A 90 5.81 -1.55 -17.42
CA LEU A 90 4.95 -2.26 -18.37
C LEU A 90 3.99 -1.29 -19.09
N LEU A 91 3.33 -0.40 -18.36
CA LEU A 91 2.39 0.56 -18.94
C LEU A 91 3.06 1.51 -19.93
N HIS A 92 4.27 1.99 -19.62
CA HIS A 92 5.03 2.87 -20.51
C HIS A 92 5.60 2.14 -21.74
N SER A 93 5.73 0.81 -21.67
CA SER A 93 6.21 0.00 -22.79
C SER A 93 5.12 -0.33 -23.84
N LEU A 94 3.84 -0.11 -23.50
CA LEU A 94 2.67 -0.30 -24.35
C LEU A 94 2.37 0.95 -25.18
#